data_AF-A0A0Q9BZ18-F1
#
_entry.id   AF-A0A0Q9BZ18-F1
#
_cell.length_a   1.000
_cell.length_b   1.000
_cell.length_c   1.000
_cell.angle_alpha   90.00
_cell.angle_beta   90.00
_cell.angle_gamma   90.00
#
_symmetry.space_group_name_H-M   'P 1'
#
loop_
_entity.id
_entity.type
_entity.pdbx_description
1 polymer ?
#
loop_
_entity_poly.entity_id
_entity_poly.type
_entity_poly.pdbx_seq_one_letter_code
_entity_poly.pdbx_strand_id
1 'polypeptide(L)'
;MWFTIWSVLVVGTLVGAFFLGRDLWRKAKALLRQMSESSQVMDRFARRTDELTAAVAAAQPSTAPTLFDDPVLLHERVEELRAERAERRSQRRTRNKVTWDRWRRFNA
;
A
#
# COMPACT_ATOMS: atom_id res chain seq x y z
N MET A 1 -6.41 -33.77 55.86
CA MET A 1 -5.13 -33.81 55.09
C MET A 1 -5.37 -33.76 53.57
N TRP A 2 -6.18 -34.65 52.98
CA TRP A 2 -6.42 -34.68 51.52
C TRP A 2 -7.17 -33.46 50.94
N PHE A 3 -8.17 -32.94 51.66
CA PHE A 3 -9.00 -31.80 51.22
C PHE A 3 -8.17 -30.51 51.01
N THR A 4 -7.16 -30.32 51.86
CA THR A 4 -6.25 -29.18 51.79
C THR A 4 -5.37 -29.24 50.55
N ILE A 5 -4.87 -30.43 50.19
CA ILE A 5 -4.08 -30.66 48.98
C ILE A 5 -4.91 -30.32 47.75
N TRP A 6 -6.14 -30.85 47.67
CA TRP A 6 -7.05 -30.58 46.56
C TRP A 6 -7.39 -29.08 46.43
N SER A 7 -7.64 -28.40 47.56
CA SER A 7 -7.94 -26.97 47.58
C SER A 7 -6.76 -26.13 47.09
N VAL A 8 -5.54 -26.42 47.54
CA VAL A 8 -4.33 -25.72 47.08
C VAL A 8 -4.10 -25.92 45.59
N LEU A 9 -4.33 -27.12 45.07
CA LEU A 9 -4.17 -27.44 43.65
C LEU A 9 -5.16 -26.67 42.77
N VAL A 10 -6.43 -26.64 43.17
CA VAL A 10 -7.49 -25.90 42.46
C VAL A 10 -7.25 -24.39 42.54
N VAL A 11 -6.94 -23.87 43.73
CA VAL A 11 -6.68 -22.43 43.92
C VAL A 11 -5.43 -22.01 43.16
N GLY A 12 -4.35 -22.78 43.21
CA GLY A 12 -3.14 -22.50 42.43
C GLY A 12 -3.41 -22.45 40.92
N THR A 13 -4.22 -23.38 40.42
CA THR A 13 -4.62 -23.42 39.00
C THR A 13 -5.52 -22.25 38.64
N LEU A 14 -6.50 -21.90 39.48
CA LEU A 14 -7.40 -20.76 39.25
C LEU A 14 -6.65 -19.43 39.28
N VAL A 15 -5.73 -19.25 40.23
CA VAL A 15 -4.88 -18.06 40.31
C VAL A 15 -4.00 -17.99 39.06
N GLY A 16 -3.33 -19.08 38.70
CA GLY A 16 -2.55 -19.17 37.47
C GLY A 16 -3.36 -18.79 36.22
N ALA A 17 -4.54 -19.40 36.05
CA ALA A 17 -5.43 -19.15 34.93
C ALA A 17 -5.96 -17.71 34.92
N PHE A 18 -6.27 -17.13 36.08
CA PHE A 18 -6.73 -15.76 36.20
C PHE A 18 -5.65 -14.75 35.79
N PHE A 19 -4.41 -14.94 36.27
CA PHE A 19 -3.29 -14.09 35.89
C PHE A 19 -2.97 -14.22 34.39
N LEU A 20 -2.96 -15.45 33.86
CA LEU A 20 -2.74 -15.69 32.43
C LEU A 20 -3.83 -15.04 31.58
N GLY A 21 -5.10 -15.28 31.92
CA GLY A 21 -6.25 -14.74 31.19
C GLY A 21 -6.26 -13.21 31.20
N ARG A 22 -5.92 -12.58 32.32
CA ARG A 22 -5.85 -11.12 32.44
C ARG A 22 -4.73 -10.52 31.58
N ASP A 23 -3.54 -11.11 31.58
CA ASP A 23 -2.45 -10.60 30.75
C ASP A 23 -2.70 -10.82 29.26
N LEU A 24 -3.23 -12.00 28.88
CA LEU A 24 -3.65 -12.28 27.51
C LEU A 24 -4.72 -11.29 27.04
N TRP A 25 -5.71 -10.99 27.88
CA TRP A 25 -6.78 -10.04 27.54
C TRP A 25 -6.25 -8.63 27.28
N ARG A 26 -5.29 -8.18 28.09
CA ARG A 26 -4.65 -6.87 27.89
C ARG A 26 -3.87 -6.83 26.58
N LYS A 27 -3.12 -7.89 26.27
CA LYS A 27 -2.36 -8.01 25.02
C LYS A 27 -3.28 -8.10 23.79
N ALA A 28 -4.33 -8.90 23.86
CA ALA A 28 -5.33 -9.04 22.80
C ALA A 28 -6.01 -7.71 22.48
N LYS A 29 -6.40 -6.92 23.49
CA LYS A 29 -6.94 -5.57 23.26
C LYS A 29 -5.95 -4.63 22.61
N ALA A 30 -4.68 -4.68 23.02
CA ALA A 30 -3.64 -3.83 22.42
C ALA A 30 -3.46 -4.17 20.93
N LEU A 31 -3.44 -5.46 20.59
CA LEU A 31 -3.38 -5.94 19.21
C LEU A 31 -4.63 -5.54 18.41
N LEU A 32 -5.83 -5.70 18.96
CA LEU A 32 -7.07 -5.27 18.29
C LEU A 32 -7.08 -3.77 18.01
N ARG A 33 -6.59 -2.94 18.95
CA ARG A 33 -6.52 -1.49 18.76
C ARG A 33 -5.52 -1.10 17.68
N GLN A 34 -4.34 -1.73 17.65
CA GLN A 34 -3.38 -1.50 16.57
C GLN A 34 -3.90 -1.98 15.21
N MET A 35 -4.65 -3.09 15.21
CA MET A 35 -5.26 -3.63 14.00
C MET A 35 -6.36 -2.71 13.47
N SER A 36 -7.17 -2.07 14.32
CA SER A 36 -8.20 -1.12 13.89
C SER A 36 -7.62 0.19 13.37
N GLU A 37 -6.51 0.67 13.93
CA GLU A 37 -5.79 1.83 13.39
C GLU A 37 -5.18 1.51 12.02
N SER A 38 -4.61 0.32 11.88
CA SER A 38 -4.01 -0.15 10.62
C SER A 38 -5.07 -0.36 9.54
N SER A 39 -6.23 -0.93 9.90
CA SER A 39 -7.34 -1.13 8.95
C SER A 39 -7.90 0.20 8.47
N GLN A 40 -8.01 1.22 9.33
CA GLN A 40 -8.45 2.56 8.93
C GLN A 40 -7.51 3.22 7.93
N VAL A 41 -6.19 3.06 8.09
CA VAL A 41 -5.21 3.57 7.12
C VAL A 41 -5.36 2.84 5.79
N MET A 42 -5.53 1.52 5.84
CA MET A 42 -5.65 0.70 4.64
C MET A 42 -6.96 0.96 3.89
N ASP A 43 -8.07 1.18 4.60
CA ASP A 43 -9.35 1.62 4.05
C ASP A 43 -9.25 2.97 3.33
N ARG A 44 -8.56 3.93 3.95
CA ARG A 44 -8.33 5.24 3.32
C ARG A 44 -7.47 5.10 2.07
N PHE A 45 -6.44 4.26 2.12
CA PHE A 45 -5.59 3.99 0.97
C PHE A 45 -6.35 3.30 -0.16
N ALA A 46 -7.17 2.28 0.15
CA ALA A 46 -8.01 1.57 -0.79
C ALA A 46 -8.98 2.54 -1.49
N ARG A 47 -9.73 3.35 -0.72
CA ARG A 47 -10.65 4.35 -1.30
C ARG A 47 -9.97 5.33 -2.24
N ARG A 48 -8.80 5.87 -1.85
CA ARG A 48 -8.03 6.78 -2.71
C ARG A 48 -7.52 6.09 -3.97
N THR A 49 -7.13 4.82 -3.86
CA THR A 49 -6.68 4.02 -5.00
C THR A 49 -7.83 3.73 -5.95
N ASP A 50 -9.01 3.42 -5.43
CA ASP A 50 -10.23 3.19 -6.22
C ASP A 50 -10.66 4.48 -6.94
N GLU A 51 -10.66 5.63 -6.25
CA GLU A 51 -10.92 6.94 -6.85
C GLU A 51 -9.95 7.24 -8.01
N LEU A 52 -8.65 7.02 -7.78
CA LEU A 52 -7.61 7.21 -8.80
C LEU A 52 -7.78 6.24 -9.96
N THR A 53 -8.09 4.98 -9.69
CA THR A 53 -8.27 3.94 -10.71
C THR A 53 -9.49 4.23 -11.56
N ALA A 54 -10.61 4.65 -10.95
CA ALA A 54 -11.81 5.07 -11.65
C ALA A 54 -11.55 6.30 -12.53
N ALA A 55 -10.82 7.30 -12.02
CA ALA A 55 -10.44 8.47 -12.80
C ALA A 55 -9.53 8.11 -14.00
N VAL A 56 -8.57 7.20 -13.80
CA VAL A 56 -7.69 6.70 -14.88
C VAL A 56 -8.46 5.88 -15.89
N ALA A 57 -9.40 5.04 -15.45
CA ALA A 57 -10.25 4.25 -16.34
C ALA A 57 -11.16 5.16 -17.19
N ALA A 58 -11.73 6.21 -16.59
CA ALA A 58 -12.54 7.20 -17.31
C ALA A 58 -11.71 8.05 -18.29
N ALA A 59 -10.47 8.37 -17.94
CA ALA A 59 -9.55 9.13 -18.78
C ALA A 59 -8.75 8.27 -19.77
N GLN A 60 -8.93 6.94 -19.76
CA GLN A 60 -8.15 6.04 -20.60
C GLN A 60 -8.61 6.17 -22.06
N PRO A 61 -7.72 6.55 -23.00
CA PRO A 61 -8.09 6.58 -24.40
C PRO A 61 -8.43 5.17 -24.89
N SER A 62 -9.47 5.06 -25.71
CA SER A 62 -9.90 3.79 -26.30
C SER A 62 -8.74 3.12 -27.04
N THR A 63 -8.54 1.83 -26.78
CA THR A 63 -7.60 0.97 -27.51
C THR A 63 -8.29 0.14 -28.59
N ALA A 64 -9.53 0.48 -28.94
CA ALA A 64 -10.27 -0.19 -30.00
C ALA A 64 -9.57 -0.03 -31.37
N PRO A 65 -9.75 -0.96 -32.31
CA PRO A 65 -9.19 -0.83 -33.65
C PRO A 65 -9.72 0.43 -34.34
N THR A 66 -8.82 1.33 -34.75
CA THR A 66 -9.13 2.60 -35.43
C THR A 66 -9.19 2.45 -36.96
N LEU A 67 -9.57 1.27 -37.45
CA LEU A 67 -9.43 0.87 -38.87
C LEU A 67 -10.30 1.70 -39.83
N PHE A 68 -11.35 2.32 -39.30
CA PHE A 68 -12.31 3.15 -40.05
C PHE A 68 -12.23 4.65 -39.67
N ASP A 69 -11.26 5.04 -38.83
CA ASP A 69 -11.09 6.43 -38.42
C ASP A 69 -10.30 7.23 -39.48
N ASP A 70 -10.40 8.56 -39.44
CA ASP A 70 -9.68 9.46 -40.35
C ASP A 70 -8.14 9.33 -40.17
N PRO A 71 -7.39 8.95 -41.22
CA PRO A 71 -5.94 8.83 -41.16
C PRO A 71 -5.19 10.10 -40.75
N VAL A 72 -5.71 11.29 -41.10
CA VAL A 72 -5.06 12.57 -40.79
C VAL A 72 -5.11 12.85 -39.29
N LEU A 73 -6.29 12.70 -38.70
CA LEU A 73 -6.50 12.87 -37.25
C LEU A 73 -5.66 11.86 -36.44
N LEU A 74 -5.55 10.62 -36.93
CA LEU A 74 -4.68 9.60 -36.32
C LEU A 74 -3.21 10.01 -36.35
N HIS A 75 -2.74 10.59 -37.46
CA HIS A 75 -1.35 11.03 -37.59
C HIS A 75 -1.04 12.19 -36.64
N GLU A 76 -1.91 13.21 -36.58
CA GLU A 76 -1.79 14.33 -35.64
C GLU A 76 -1.73 13.84 -34.19
N ARG A 77 -2.61 12.88 -33.83
CA ARG A 77 -2.63 12.29 -32.49
C ARG A 77 -1.35 11.52 -32.17
N VAL A 78 -0.78 10.79 -33.12
CA VAL A 78 0.48 10.07 -32.94
C VAL A 78 1.65 11.04 -32.74
N GLU A 79 1.70 12.14 -33.48
CA GLU A 79 2.73 13.17 -33.32
C GLU A 79 2.65 13.86 -31.96
N GLU A 80 1.44 14.20 -31.49
CA GLU A 80 1.22 14.73 -30.14
C GLU A 80 1.74 13.76 -29.06
N LEU A 81 1.36 12.48 -29.13
CA LEU A 81 1.82 11.46 -28.20
C LEU A 81 3.34 11.25 -28.25
N ARG A 82 3.97 11.40 -29.43
CA ARG A 82 5.43 11.33 -29.58
C ARG A 82 6.12 12.51 -28.90
N ALA A 83 5.58 13.71 -29.05
CA ALA A 83 6.07 14.92 -28.41
C ALA A 83 6.03 14.78 -26.87
N GLU A 84 4.89 14.36 -26.30
CA GLU A 84 4.78 14.11 -24.85
C GLU A 84 5.77 13.04 -24.36
N ARG A 85 5.96 11.96 -25.14
CA ARG A 85 6.93 10.91 -24.80
C ARG A 85 8.37 11.42 -24.86
N ALA A 86 8.69 12.32 -25.77
CA ALA A 86 10.00 12.95 -25.87
C ALA A 86 10.26 13.84 -24.65
N GLU A 87 9.26 14.62 -24.23
CA GLU A 87 9.34 15.45 -23.03
C GLU A 87 9.52 14.61 -21.75
N ARG A 88 8.69 13.57 -21.56
CA ARG A 88 8.86 12.66 -20.42
C ARG A 88 10.24 12.01 -20.40
N ARG A 89 10.81 11.67 -21.57
CA ARG A 89 12.18 11.13 -21.68
C ARG A 89 13.23 12.17 -21.31
N SER A 90 13.09 13.43 -21.72
CA SER A 90 14.04 14.49 -21.38
C SER A 90 14.05 14.79 -19.88
N GLN A 91 12.87 14.84 -19.25
CA GLN A 91 12.73 15.02 -17.80
C GLN A 91 13.39 13.87 -17.02
N ARG A 92 13.19 12.62 -17.44
CA ARG A 92 13.86 11.45 -16.82
C ARG A 92 15.38 11.50 -16.99
N ARG A 93 15.87 11.87 -18.18
CA ARG A 93 17.32 12.04 -18.42
C ARG A 93 17.91 13.10 -17.50
N THR A 94 17.22 14.22 -17.30
CA THR A 94 17.67 15.30 -16.42
C THR A 94 17.77 14.83 -14.97
N ARG A 95 16.75 14.14 -14.46
CA ARG A 95 16.80 13.53 -13.11
C ARG A 95 17.94 12.52 -12.98
N ASN A 96 18.11 11.65 -13.97
CA ASN A 96 19.17 10.65 -13.96
C ASN A 96 20.56 11.29 -13.96
N LYS A 97 20.78 12.38 -14.73
CA LYS A 97 22.05 13.11 -14.73
C LYS A 97 22.41 13.59 -13.32
N VAL A 98 21.47 14.20 -12.59
CA VAL A 98 21.71 14.65 -11.21
C VAL A 98 22.16 13.50 -10.31
N THR A 99 21.50 12.34 -10.42
CA THR A 99 21.88 11.14 -9.67
C THR A 99 23.27 10.67 -10.05
N TRP A 100 23.55 10.50 -11.35
CA TRP A 100 24.86 10.06 -11.86
C TRP A 100 25.99 11.02 -11.49
N ASP A 101 25.77 12.33 -11.53
CA ASP A 101 26.74 13.35 -11.15
C ASP A 101 27.05 13.32 -9.64
N ARG A 102 26.08 12.92 -8.80
CA ARG A 102 26.30 12.69 -7.37
C ARG A 102 27.15 11.44 -7.14
N TRP A 103 26.85 10.33 -7.82
CA TRP A 103 27.65 9.10 -7.75
C TRP A 103 29.08 9.33 -8.24
N ARG A 104 29.25 10.07 -9.35
CA ARG A 104 30.57 10.40 -9.90
C ARG A 104 31.41 11.22 -8.93
N ARG A 105 30.81 12.15 -8.18
CA ARG A 105 31.49 12.95 -7.14
C ARG A 105 31.90 12.15 -5.90
N PHE A 106 31.19 11.07 -5.58
CA PHE A 106 31.52 10.21 -4.45
C PHE A 106 32.64 9.21 -4.77
N ASN A 107 32.71 8.74 -6.02
CA ASN A 107 33.71 7.79 -6.51
C ASN A 107 34.95 8.46 -7.15
N ALA A 108 35.12 9.78 -7.01
CA ALA A 108 36.29 10.53 -7.45
C ALA A 108 37.11 10.95 -6.24
#